data_AF-A0A7X5D2Q5-F1
#
_entry.id   AF-A0A7X5D2Q5-F1
#
_cell.length_a   1.000
_cell.length_b   1.000
_cell.length_c   1.000
_cell.angle_alpha   90.00
_cell.angle_beta   90.00
_cell.angle_gamma   90.00
#
_symmetry.space_group_name_H-M   'P 1'
#
loop_
_entity.id
_entity.type
_entity.pdbx_description
1 polymer ?
#
loop_
_entity_poly.entity_id
_entity_poly.type
_entity_poly.pdbx_seq_one_letter_code
_entity_poly.pdbx_strand_id
1 'polypeptide(L)'
;MLKSVILPNNNQLELTPLTILTGVNNSGKTTILKRIAALPNTEYVNTNREQLITPHNVQKSVNKWLNRMGLENLKGAGARHVFPILTAGTQLKPKQTLIIENPEIFLHPKNQMKLADFFISLVNKNRQVIIETHGDHIINRVLRRVLECETEFLLNATTVYFLEQSSIKEIEMDRVGGIREAPEDFFGQFADETGHIISAGLDNIKRGNK
;
A
#
# COMPACT_ATOMS: atom_id res chain seq x y z
N MET A 1 15.17 7.19 -8.84
CA MET A 1 14.05 7.26 -7.88
C MET A 1 13.68 8.72 -7.70
N LEU A 2 12.39 8.97 -7.72
CA LEU A 2 11.81 10.28 -7.51
C LEU A 2 11.99 10.64 -6.04
N LYS A 3 12.42 11.88 -5.76
CA LYS A 3 12.59 12.37 -4.39
C LYS A 3 11.38 13.13 -3.90
N SER A 4 10.71 13.84 -4.79
CA SER A 4 9.55 14.64 -4.46
C SER A 4 8.70 14.96 -5.68
N VAL A 5 7.49 15.47 -5.45
CA VAL A 5 6.61 16.00 -6.49
C VAL A 5 6.04 17.35 -6.06
N ILE A 6 5.94 18.29 -6.99
CA ILE A 6 5.35 19.62 -6.76
C ILE A 6 3.83 19.54 -6.96
N LEU A 7 3.10 19.99 -5.95
CA LEU A 7 1.64 20.03 -5.92
C LEU A 7 1.09 21.34 -6.50
N PRO A 8 -0.21 21.41 -6.87
CA PRO A 8 -0.81 22.62 -7.46
C PRO A 8 -0.72 23.88 -6.60
N ASN A 9 -0.65 23.73 -5.28
CA ASN A 9 -0.48 24.81 -4.31
C ASN A 9 1.00 25.19 -4.06
N ASN A 10 1.92 24.75 -4.94
CA ASN A 10 3.37 24.88 -4.80
C ASN A 10 3.99 24.18 -3.58
N ASN A 11 3.24 23.36 -2.85
CA ASN A 11 3.82 22.53 -1.80
C ASN A 11 4.58 21.35 -2.44
N GLN A 12 5.63 20.91 -1.76
CA GLN A 12 6.42 19.75 -2.14
C GLN A 12 5.99 18.55 -1.31
N LEU A 13 5.72 17.43 -1.98
CA LEU A 13 5.48 16.14 -1.33
C LEU A 13 6.73 15.29 -1.48
N GLU A 14 7.36 14.92 -0.37
CA GLU A 14 8.52 14.03 -0.37
C GLU A 14 8.10 12.59 -0.70
N LEU A 15 8.99 11.87 -1.37
CA LEU A 15 8.76 10.51 -1.82
C LEU A 15 9.91 9.64 -1.33
N THR A 16 9.56 8.57 -0.64
CA THR A 16 10.51 7.54 -0.19
C THR A 16 10.48 6.34 -1.15
N PRO A 17 11.38 5.35 -1.00
CA PRO A 17 11.29 4.10 -1.75
C PRO A 17 9.92 3.42 -1.68
N LEU A 18 9.19 3.53 -0.57
CA LEU A 18 7.81 3.08 -0.41
C LEU A 18 6.92 4.24 0.07
N THR A 19 6.17 4.84 -0.85
CA THR A 19 5.21 5.91 -0.50
C THR A 19 3.79 5.36 -0.57
N ILE A 20 3.00 5.54 0.48
CA ILE A 20 1.58 5.16 0.51
C ILE A 20 0.73 6.42 0.63
N LEU A 21 -0.23 6.58 -0.28
CA LEU A 21 -1.25 7.63 -0.25
C LEU A 21 -2.58 6.98 0.15
N THR A 22 -3.18 7.46 1.22
CA THR A 22 -4.49 7.02 1.69
C THR A 22 -5.35 8.22 2.08
N GLY A 23 -6.59 7.98 2.51
CA GLY A 23 -7.52 9.02 2.95
C GLY A 23 -8.81 9.08 2.15
N VAL A 24 -9.63 10.09 2.44
CA VAL A 24 -11.05 10.13 2.04
C VAL A 24 -11.27 10.11 0.52
N ASN A 25 -12.44 9.63 0.09
CA ASN A 25 -12.80 9.69 -1.33
C ASN A 25 -12.81 11.14 -1.83
N ASN A 26 -12.40 11.34 -3.08
CA ASN A 26 -12.29 12.66 -3.71
C ASN A 26 -11.27 13.63 -3.06
N SER A 27 -10.31 13.15 -2.27
CA SER A 27 -9.23 13.98 -1.70
C SER A 27 -8.11 14.36 -2.67
N GLY A 28 -8.18 13.94 -3.94
CA GLY A 28 -7.19 14.30 -4.96
C GLY A 28 -6.02 13.32 -5.13
N LYS A 29 -6.05 12.14 -4.48
CA LYS A 29 -5.01 11.08 -4.61
C LYS A 29 -4.67 10.75 -6.06
N THR A 30 -5.67 10.47 -6.90
CA THR A 30 -5.50 10.18 -8.34
C THR A 30 -4.84 11.33 -9.09
N THR A 31 -5.14 12.59 -8.73
CA THR A 31 -4.52 13.76 -9.35
C THR A 31 -3.03 13.84 -9.02
N ILE A 32 -2.65 13.56 -7.77
CA ILE A 32 -1.25 13.47 -7.35
C ILE A 32 -0.54 12.33 -8.10
N LEU A 33 -1.14 11.13 -8.14
CA LEU A 33 -0.54 10.00 -8.83
C LEU A 33 -0.32 10.26 -10.32
N LYS A 34 -1.26 10.89 -11.02
CA LYS A 34 -1.10 11.27 -12.43
C LYS A 34 0.06 12.24 -12.65
N ARG A 35 0.31 13.16 -11.70
CA ARG A 35 1.47 14.06 -11.76
C ARG A 35 2.77 13.29 -11.61
N ILE A 36 2.83 12.37 -10.66
CA ILE A 36 4.01 11.52 -10.45
C ILE A 36 4.22 10.63 -11.68
N ALA A 37 3.15 10.07 -12.26
CA ALA A 37 3.20 9.24 -13.46
C ALA A 37 3.77 9.96 -14.69
N ALA A 38 3.67 11.29 -14.75
CA ALA A 38 4.27 12.09 -15.82
C ALA A 38 5.80 12.26 -15.69
N LEU A 39 6.41 11.82 -14.58
CA LEU A 39 7.85 11.95 -14.34
C LEU A 39 8.64 10.80 -15.00
N PRO A 40 9.90 11.04 -15.41
CA PRO A 40 10.72 10.03 -16.08
C PRO A 40 10.95 8.76 -15.24
N ASN A 41 11.13 7.62 -15.92
CA ASN A 41 11.40 6.30 -15.30
C ASN A 41 10.29 5.77 -14.40
N THR A 42 9.06 6.17 -14.70
CA THR A 42 7.86 5.77 -13.95
C THR A 42 7.02 4.80 -14.78
N GLU A 43 6.67 3.66 -14.18
CA GLU A 43 5.70 2.71 -14.70
C GLU A 43 4.41 2.86 -13.88
N TYR A 44 3.35 3.35 -14.53
CA TYR A 44 2.05 3.57 -13.91
C TYR A 44 1.10 2.44 -14.29
N VAL A 45 0.69 1.65 -13.30
CA VAL A 45 -0.23 0.53 -13.48
C VAL A 45 -1.61 0.96 -12.98
N ASN A 46 -2.50 1.23 -13.94
CA ASN A 46 -3.92 1.33 -13.66
C ASN A 46 -4.56 -0.03 -13.95
N THR A 47 -5.02 -0.69 -12.90
CA THR A 47 -5.56 -2.05 -12.92
C THR A 47 -6.92 -2.17 -13.63
N ASN A 48 -7.54 -1.05 -14.04
CA ASN A 48 -8.82 -1.04 -14.75
C ASN A 48 -8.70 -1.33 -16.26
N ARG A 49 -7.50 -1.60 -16.80
CA ARG A 49 -7.29 -1.90 -18.22
C ARG A 49 -6.74 -3.31 -18.46
N GLU A 50 -7.20 -3.90 -19.57
CA GLU A 50 -7.10 -5.30 -19.96
C GLU A 50 -5.67 -5.88 -19.99
N GLN A 51 -5.64 -7.22 -19.93
CA GLN A 51 -4.47 -8.10 -19.79
C GLN A 51 -3.24 -7.65 -20.60
N LEU A 52 -2.16 -7.32 -19.88
CA LEU A 52 -0.84 -7.14 -20.46
C LEU A 52 -0.34 -8.47 -21.04
N ILE A 53 -0.02 -8.50 -22.35
CA ILE A 53 0.72 -9.61 -22.96
C ILE A 53 2.09 -9.68 -22.26
N THR A 54 2.31 -10.75 -21.50
CA THR A 54 3.46 -10.86 -20.60
C THR A 54 4.49 -11.84 -21.16
N PRO A 55 5.77 -11.44 -21.33
CA PRO A 55 6.84 -12.34 -21.77
C PRO A 55 6.98 -13.60 -20.88
N HIS A 56 7.37 -14.74 -21.47
CA HIS A 56 7.36 -16.04 -20.76
C HIS A 56 8.27 -16.09 -19.52
N ASN A 57 9.43 -15.43 -19.57
CA ASN A 57 10.35 -15.27 -18.42
C ASN A 57 9.71 -14.50 -17.25
N VAL A 58 8.82 -13.54 -17.57
CA VAL A 58 8.08 -12.77 -16.59
C VAL A 58 6.94 -13.61 -16.01
N GLN A 59 6.19 -14.34 -16.84
CA GLN A 59 5.17 -15.29 -16.36
C GLN A 59 5.75 -16.30 -15.37
N LYS A 60 6.95 -16.85 -15.63
CA LYS A 60 7.63 -17.76 -14.71
C LYS A 60 7.94 -17.10 -13.36
N SER A 61 8.36 -15.84 -13.37
CA SER A 61 8.67 -15.07 -12.15
C SER A 61 7.42 -14.75 -11.33
N VAL A 62 6.34 -14.35 -12.02
CA VAL A 62 5.02 -14.12 -11.43
C VAL A 62 4.47 -15.42 -10.82
N ASN A 63 4.46 -16.52 -11.57
CA ASN A 63 3.99 -17.82 -11.07
C ASN A 63 4.82 -18.33 -9.89
N LYS A 64 6.14 -18.14 -9.92
CA LYS A 64 7.01 -18.47 -8.79
C LYS A 64 6.65 -17.67 -7.54
N TRP A 65 6.33 -16.38 -7.69
CA TRP A 65 5.87 -15.56 -6.57
C TRP A 65 4.52 -16.02 -6.04
N LEU A 66 3.55 -16.28 -6.93
CA LEU A 66 2.22 -16.79 -6.58
C LEU A 66 2.31 -18.09 -5.77
N ASN A 67 3.13 -19.05 -6.23
CA ASN A 67 3.33 -20.33 -5.54
C ASN A 67 3.97 -20.14 -4.16
N ARG A 68 5.00 -19.30 -4.04
CA ARG A 68 5.64 -18.99 -2.74
C ARG A 68 4.65 -18.41 -1.74
N MET A 69 3.69 -17.65 -2.24
CA MET A 69 2.68 -17.03 -1.42
C MET A 69 1.47 -17.93 -1.18
N GLY A 70 1.40 -19.16 -1.73
CA GLY A 70 0.21 -20.00 -1.63
C GLY A 70 -1.02 -19.35 -2.28
N LEU A 71 -0.81 -18.77 -3.47
CA LEU A 71 -1.81 -18.06 -4.29
C LEU A 71 -1.98 -18.67 -5.67
N GLU A 72 -1.55 -19.92 -5.86
CA GLU A 72 -1.64 -20.68 -7.11
C GLU A 72 -3.07 -20.81 -7.64
N ASN A 73 -4.05 -20.74 -6.74
CA ASN A 73 -5.49 -20.83 -7.03
C ASN A 73 -6.20 -19.46 -7.00
N LEU A 74 -5.51 -18.36 -7.32
CA LEU A 74 -6.18 -17.07 -7.55
C LEU A 74 -7.22 -17.25 -8.68
N LYS A 75 -8.48 -17.47 -8.30
CA LYS A 75 -9.61 -17.68 -9.22
C LYS A 75 -10.31 -16.33 -9.49
N GLY A 76 -10.80 -16.14 -10.72
CA GLY A 76 -11.73 -15.05 -11.04
C GLY A 76 -11.10 -13.67 -11.28
N ALA A 77 -11.81 -12.62 -10.85
CA ALA A 77 -11.48 -11.22 -11.14
C ALA A 77 -10.21 -10.72 -10.42
N GLY A 78 -9.99 -11.10 -9.16
CA GLY A 78 -8.82 -10.67 -8.39
C GLY A 78 -7.48 -11.14 -8.98
N ALA A 79 -7.47 -12.31 -9.61
CA ALA A 79 -6.30 -12.80 -10.35
C ALA A 79 -5.96 -11.90 -11.53
N ARG A 80 -6.98 -11.48 -12.30
CA ARG A 80 -6.83 -10.59 -13.45
C ARG A 80 -6.37 -9.20 -13.04
N HIS A 81 -6.77 -8.73 -11.86
CA HIS A 81 -6.39 -7.43 -11.30
C HIS A 81 -4.94 -7.41 -10.79
N VAL A 82 -4.52 -8.46 -10.10
CA VAL A 82 -3.17 -8.54 -9.51
C VAL A 82 -2.10 -8.87 -10.54
N PHE A 83 -2.42 -9.63 -11.57
CA PHE A 83 -1.44 -10.09 -12.54
C PHE A 83 -0.66 -8.94 -13.22
N PRO A 84 -1.31 -7.86 -13.71
CA PRO A 84 -0.61 -6.67 -14.21
C PRO A 84 0.37 -6.04 -13.21
N ILE A 85 -0.02 -5.95 -11.93
CA ILE A 85 0.82 -5.39 -10.87
C ILE A 85 2.09 -6.23 -10.70
N LEU A 86 1.93 -7.55 -10.62
CA LEU A 86 3.06 -8.47 -10.44
C LEU A 86 3.97 -8.45 -11.68
N THR A 87 3.39 -8.44 -12.87
CA THR A 87 4.12 -8.35 -14.14
C THR A 87 4.95 -7.09 -14.21
N ALA A 88 4.34 -5.91 -14.02
CA ALA A 88 5.04 -4.63 -14.02
C ALA A 88 6.17 -4.59 -12.97
N GLY A 89 5.84 -4.92 -11.71
CA GLY A 89 6.81 -4.89 -10.61
C GLY A 89 7.99 -5.86 -10.80
N THR A 90 7.78 -7.00 -11.46
CA THR A 90 8.87 -7.93 -11.76
C THR A 90 9.78 -7.47 -12.90
N GLN A 91 9.26 -6.69 -13.85
CA GLN A 91 10.01 -6.14 -14.98
C GLN A 91 10.83 -4.89 -14.63
N LEU A 92 10.49 -4.19 -13.54
CA LEU A 92 11.24 -3.00 -13.09
C LEU A 92 12.75 -3.25 -12.95
N LYS A 93 13.54 -2.35 -13.52
CA LYS A 93 14.97 -2.22 -13.30
C LYS A 93 15.23 -1.43 -12.00
N PRO A 94 16.42 -1.55 -11.39
CA PRO A 94 16.80 -0.72 -10.26
C PRO A 94 16.59 0.77 -10.56
N LYS A 95 16.17 1.52 -9.54
CA LYS A 95 15.85 2.96 -9.54
C LYS A 95 14.60 3.38 -10.34
N GLN A 96 13.88 2.45 -10.96
CA GLN A 96 12.58 2.70 -11.57
C GLN A 96 11.46 2.70 -10.52
N THR A 97 10.35 3.36 -10.86
CA THR A 97 9.22 3.59 -9.97
C THR A 97 7.99 2.87 -10.49
N LEU A 98 7.33 2.10 -9.63
CA LEU A 98 6.01 1.52 -9.90
C LEU A 98 4.95 2.31 -9.14
N ILE A 99 3.93 2.79 -9.85
CA ILE A 99 2.77 3.43 -9.25
C ILE A 99 1.56 2.51 -9.41
N ILE A 100 0.81 2.30 -8.32
CA ILE A 100 -0.38 1.46 -8.31
C ILE A 100 -1.55 2.21 -7.65
N GLU A 101 -2.71 2.17 -8.30
CA GLU A 101 -4.00 2.60 -7.75
C GLU A 101 -4.81 1.40 -7.30
N ASN A 102 -5.41 1.51 -6.11
CA ASN A 102 -6.27 0.50 -5.48
C ASN A 102 -5.86 -0.96 -5.75
N PRO A 103 -4.62 -1.36 -5.37
CA PRO A 103 -4.13 -2.72 -5.57
C PRO A 103 -4.98 -3.80 -4.86
N GLU A 104 -5.80 -3.39 -3.88
CA GLU A 104 -6.64 -4.26 -3.06
C GLU A 104 -7.94 -4.74 -3.72
N ILE A 105 -8.37 -4.12 -4.83
CA ILE A 105 -9.68 -4.40 -5.42
C ILE A 105 -9.79 -5.88 -5.83
N PHE A 106 -10.94 -6.49 -5.50
CA PHE A 106 -11.26 -7.91 -5.72
C PHE A 106 -10.36 -8.91 -4.99
N LEU A 107 -9.51 -8.46 -4.06
CA LEU A 107 -8.66 -9.34 -3.25
C LEU A 107 -9.21 -9.54 -1.85
N HIS A 108 -9.19 -10.80 -1.44
CA HIS A 108 -9.36 -11.15 -0.03
C HIS A 108 -8.28 -10.46 0.82
N PRO A 109 -8.58 -9.98 2.05
CA PRO A 109 -7.63 -9.35 2.98
C PRO A 109 -6.26 -10.05 3.10
N LYS A 110 -6.29 -11.38 3.25
CA LYS A 110 -5.08 -12.24 3.27
C LYS A 110 -4.14 -12.00 2.08
N ASN A 111 -4.69 -11.74 0.90
CA ASN A 111 -3.92 -11.55 -0.33
C ASN A 111 -3.43 -10.11 -0.47
N GLN A 112 -4.16 -9.14 0.07
CA GLN A 112 -3.72 -7.75 0.16
C GLN A 112 -2.44 -7.64 1.00
N MET A 113 -2.38 -8.34 2.14
CA MET A 113 -1.16 -8.41 2.96
C MET A 113 0.01 -9.08 2.22
N LYS A 114 -0.24 -10.14 1.44
CA LYS A 114 0.81 -10.75 0.61
C LYS A 114 1.31 -9.78 -0.47
N LEU A 115 0.42 -8.97 -1.03
CA LEU A 115 0.77 -7.95 -2.02
C LEU A 115 1.62 -6.82 -1.39
N ALA A 116 1.34 -6.44 -0.14
CA ALA A 116 2.20 -5.53 0.61
C ALA A 116 3.63 -6.10 0.79
N ASP A 117 3.76 -7.39 1.13
CA ASP A 117 5.08 -8.06 1.19
C ASP A 117 5.80 -8.06 -0.18
N PHE A 118 5.05 -8.15 -1.29
CA PHE A 118 5.63 -8.00 -2.63
C PHE A 118 6.21 -6.61 -2.87
N PHE A 119 5.47 -5.55 -2.53
CA PHE A 119 5.96 -4.18 -2.67
C PHE A 119 7.24 -3.93 -1.86
N ILE A 120 7.30 -4.40 -0.61
CA ILE A 120 8.52 -4.35 0.21
C ILE A 120 9.67 -5.10 -0.47
N SER A 121 9.40 -6.24 -1.10
CA SER A 121 10.43 -6.98 -1.85
C SER A 121 10.99 -6.21 -3.05
N LEU A 122 10.19 -5.32 -3.66
CA LEU A 122 10.66 -4.42 -4.72
C LEU A 122 11.58 -3.34 -4.14
N VAL A 123 11.19 -2.75 -3.01
CA VAL A 123 11.97 -1.75 -2.27
C VAL A 123 13.35 -2.29 -1.88
N ASN A 124 13.40 -3.50 -1.33
CA ASN A 124 14.65 -4.20 -0.99
C ASN A 124 15.57 -4.44 -2.21
N LYS A 125 15.03 -4.38 -3.43
CA LYS A 125 15.77 -4.49 -4.69
C LYS A 125 16.05 -3.14 -5.33
N ASN A 126 16.05 -2.07 -4.54
CA ASN A 126 16.35 -0.70 -4.97
C ASN A 126 15.39 -0.21 -6.06
N ARG A 127 14.10 -0.54 -5.95
CA ARG A 127 13.01 -0.01 -6.78
C ARG A 127 12.13 0.87 -5.91
N GLN A 128 11.44 1.83 -6.53
CA GLN A 128 10.49 2.69 -5.83
C GLN A 128 9.06 2.19 -6.09
N VAL A 129 8.21 2.23 -5.07
CA VAL A 129 6.81 1.85 -5.14
C VAL A 129 5.96 2.96 -4.52
N ILE A 130 4.96 3.41 -5.25
CA ILE A 130 4.01 4.43 -4.81
C ILE A 130 2.61 3.83 -4.93
N ILE A 131 1.91 3.75 -3.82
CA ILE A 131 0.64 3.04 -3.70
C ILE A 131 -0.43 4.04 -3.30
N GLU A 132 -1.55 4.07 -4.00
CA GLU A 132 -2.79 4.62 -3.47
C GLU A 132 -3.68 3.47 -2.99
N THR A 133 -4.14 3.56 -1.75
CA THR A 133 -4.98 2.51 -1.16
C THR A 133 -5.99 3.09 -0.17
N HIS A 134 -7.16 2.47 -0.13
CA HIS A 134 -8.20 2.70 0.86
C HIS A 134 -8.29 1.54 1.87
N GLY A 135 -7.43 0.53 1.75
CA GLY A 135 -7.48 -0.68 2.56
C GLY A 135 -6.44 -0.70 3.67
N ASP A 136 -6.90 -0.86 4.91
CA ASP A 136 -6.02 -0.96 6.08
C ASP A 136 -5.07 -2.15 6.02
N HIS A 137 -5.44 -3.23 5.33
CA HIS A 137 -4.64 -4.46 5.32
C HIS A 137 -3.24 -4.27 4.72
N ILE A 138 -3.10 -3.40 3.70
CA ILE A 138 -1.80 -3.08 3.12
C ILE A 138 -0.98 -2.25 4.10
N ILE A 139 -1.58 -1.18 4.64
CA ILE A 139 -0.94 -0.28 5.60
C ILE A 139 -0.50 -1.07 6.84
N ASN A 140 -1.41 -1.79 7.49
CA ASN A 140 -1.11 -2.62 8.67
C ASN A 140 -0.02 -3.65 8.42
N ARG A 141 0.00 -4.25 7.22
CA ARG A 141 1.06 -5.18 6.88
C ARG A 141 2.41 -4.48 6.75
N VAL A 142 2.47 -3.32 6.11
CA VAL A 142 3.70 -2.52 5.99
C VAL A 142 4.18 -2.07 7.37
N LEU A 143 3.30 -1.50 8.21
CA LEU A 143 3.62 -1.11 9.59
C LEU A 143 4.22 -2.29 10.36
N ARG A 144 3.55 -3.45 10.33
CA ARG A 144 4.06 -4.66 10.97
C ARG A 144 5.46 -5.06 10.46
N ARG A 145 5.73 -4.96 9.16
CA ARG A 145 7.07 -5.27 8.61
C ARG A 145 8.13 -4.25 9.01
N VAL A 146 7.76 -2.99 9.19
CA VAL A 146 8.66 -1.96 9.73
C VAL A 146 9.02 -2.27 11.19
N LEU A 147 8.05 -2.68 12.01
CA LEU A 147 8.29 -3.09 13.40
C LEU A 147 9.12 -4.37 13.51
N GLU A 148 8.88 -5.36 12.62
CA GLU A 148 9.65 -6.61 12.56
C GLU A 148 11.06 -6.44 11.97
N CYS A 149 11.37 -5.31 11.32
CA CYS A 149 12.68 -5.11 10.70
C CYS A 149 13.75 -4.87 11.77
N GLU A 150 14.82 -5.66 11.79
CA GLU A 150 15.91 -5.46 12.77
C GLU A 150 16.61 -4.10 12.60
N THR A 151 16.67 -3.59 11.37
CA THR A 151 17.32 -2.30 11.02
C THR A 151 16.29 -1.21 10.76
N GLU A 152 16.69 0.06 10.81
CA GLU A 152 15.80 1.19 10.48
C GLU A 152 15.57 1.37 8.98
N PHE A 153 16.08 0.44 8.15
CA PHE A 153 15.96 0.54 6.69
C PHE A 153 14.51 0.72 6.25
N LEU A 154 13.58 -0.13 6.69
CA LEU A 154 12.18 -0.03 6.26
C LEU A 154 11.47 1.19 6.84
N LEU A 155 11.82 1.60 8.07
CA LEU A 155 11.29 2.82 8.68
C LEU A 155 11.66 4.04 7.84
N ASN A 156 12.94 4.19 7.49
CA ASN A 156 13.44 5.32 6.70
C ASN A 156 13.08 5.22 5.20
N ALA A 157 12.73 4.02 4.72
CA ALA A 157 12.34 3.80 3.33
C ALA A 157 10.84 3.95 3.10
N THR A 158 10.02 4.18 4.13
CA THR A 158 8.56 4.20 4.04
C THR A 158 8.01 5.54 4.50
N THR A 159 7.08 6.11 3.75
CA THR A 159 6.24 7.22 4.23
C THR A 159 4.78 6.94 3.88
N VAL A 160 3.88 7.40 4.74
CA VAL A 160 2.43 7.28 4.56
C VAL A 160 1.82 8.67 4.66
N TYR A 161 1.07 9.06 3.64
CA TYR A 161 0.33 10.31 3.61
C TYR A 161 -1.17 10.03 3.68
N PHE A 162 -1.85 10.73 4.58
CA PHE A 162 -3.31 10.81 4.64
C PHE A 162 -3.79 12.10 3.97
N LEU A 163 -4.61 11.94 2.94
CA LEU A 163 -5.13 13.04 2.14
C LEU A 163 -6.60 13.29 2.49
N GLU A 164 -6.86 14.52 2.91
CA GLU A 164 -8.18 15.12 3.09
C GLU A 164 -8.48 16.08 1.92
N GLN A 165 -9.72 16.56 1.79
CA GLN A 165 -10.13 17.43 0.68
C GLN A 165 -9.24 18.68 0.49
N SER A 166 -8.58 19.16 1.54
CA SER A 166 -7.75 20.37 1.50
C SER A 166 -6.44 20.25 2.27
N SER A 167 -6.10 19.06 2.77
CA SER A 167 -4.91 18.85 3.59
C SER A 167 -4.23 17.54 3.23
N ILE A 168 -2.90 17.52 3.36
CA ILE A 168 -2.10 16.31 3.26
C ILE A 168 -1.31 16.23 4.56
N LYS A 169 -1.51 15.15 5.30
CA LYS A 169 -0.84 14.89 6.58
C LYS A 169 0.10 13.72 6.41
N GLU A 170 1.36 13.89 6.81
CA GLU A 170 2.28 12.77 6.95
C GLU A 170 1.96 12.03 8.25
N ILE A 171 1.96 10.70 8.17
CA ILE A 171 1.71 9.83 9.31
C ILE A 171 3.05 9.40 9.89
N GLU A 172 3.36 9.92 11.07
CA GLU A 172 4.62 9.61 11.75
C GLU A 172 4.60 8.16 12.25
N MET A 173 5.56 7.38 11.73
CA MET A 173 5.75 5.98 12.11
C MET A 173 6.88 5.85 13.13
N ASP A 174 6.72 4.94 14.09
CA ASP A 174 7.72 4.68 15.12
C ASP A 174 7.91 3.18 15.41
N ARG A 175 8.96 2.84 16.15
CA ARG A 175 9.37 1.44 16.44
C ARG A 175 8.58 0.74 17.53
N VAL A 176 7.73 1.47 18.26
CA VAL A 176 7.02 1.00 19.46
C VAL A 176 5.52 0.94 19.18
N GLY A 177 4.92 2.06 18.80
CA GLY A 177 3.49 2.20 18.51
C GLY A 177 3.14 1.86 17.06
N GLY A 178 4.11 1.85 16.15
CA GLY A 178 3.89 1.70 14.71
C GLY A 178 3.42 2.99 14.06
N ILE A 179 2.37 3.60 14.61
CA ILE A 179 1.92 4.96 14.29
C ILE A 179 1.75 5.73 15.59
N ARG A 180 2.30 6.95 15.64
CA ARG A 180 2.21 7.81 16.81
C ARG A 180 0.84 8.48 16.95
N GLU A 181 0.38 9.11 15.87
CA GLU A 181 -0.91 9.80 15.81
C GLU A 181 -1.58 9.50 14.45
N ALA A 182 -2.77 8.92 14.52
CA ALA A 182 -3.59 8.61 13.34
C ALA A 182 -4.76 9.60 13.27
N PRO A 183 -5.00 10.27 12.12
CA PRO A 183 -6.20 11.07 11.90
C PRO A 183 -7.50 10.28 12.11
N GLU A 184 -8.57 11.01 12.46
CA GLU A 184 -9.94 10.49 12.40
C GLU A 184 -10.19 10.01 10.95
N ASP A 185 -10.64 8.76 10.79
CA ASP A 185 -10.76 8.03 9.50
C ASP A 185 -9.48 7.48 8.85
N PHE A 186 -8.32 7.50 9.53
CA PHE A 186 -7.09 6.90 8.98
C PHE A 186 -7.16 5.38 8.87
N PHE A 187 -7.72 4.74 9.89
CA PHE A 187 -8.04 3.32 9.88
C PHE A 187 -9.53 3.14 9.62
N GLY A 188 -9.88 2.04 8.98
CA GLY A 188 -11.26 1.69 8.71
C GLY A 188 -12.05 1.38 9.98
N GLN A 189 -13.37 1.49 9.82
CA GLN A 189 -14.39 1.26 10.86
C GLN A 189 -14.24 -0.08 11.61
N PHE A 190 -13.58 -1.08 11.02
CA PHE A 190 -13.41 -2.39 11.64
C PHE A 190 -12.57 -2.33 12.92
N ALA A 191 -11.48 -1.55 12.94
CA ALA A 191 -10.62 -1.44 14.13
C ALA A 191 -11.37 -0.72 15.26
N ASP A 192 -12.04 0.38 14.92
CA ASP A 192 -12.84 1.17 15.86
C ASP A 192 -13.99 0.35 16.43
N GLU A 193 -14.74 -0.34 15.58
CA GLU A 193 -15.84 -1.21 16.01
C GLU A 193 -15.35 -2.36 16.89
N THR A 194 -14.20 -2.95 16.57
CA THR A 194 -13.60 -3.99 17.44
C THR A 194 -13.25 -3.40 18.82
N GLY A 195 -12.72 -2.18 18.87
CA GLY A 195 -12.48 -1.45 20.11
C GLY A 195 -13.78 -1.21 20.89
N HIS A 196 -14.84 -0.77 20.22
CA HIS A 196 -16.16 -0.57 20.82
C HIS A 196 -16.76 -1.89 21.35
N ILE A 197 -16.64 -2.99 20.61
CA ILE A 197 -17.07 -4.33 21.03
C ILE A 197 -16.33 -4.77 22.29
N ILE A 198 -15.00 -4.61 22.32
CA ILE A 198 -14.18 -4.95 23.50
C ILE A 198 -14.61 -4.11 24.70
N SER A 199 -14.77 -2.79 24.51
CA SER A 199 -15.21 -1.88 25.58
C SER A 199 -16.58 -2.26 26.12
N ALA A 200 -17.54 -2.54 25.24
CA ALA A 200 -18.89 -2.98 25.61
C ALA A 200 -18.85 -4.31 26.38
N GLY A 201 -18.01 -5.26 25.95
CA GLY A 201 -17.78 -6.52 26.65
C GLY A 201 -17.21 -6.31 28.06
N LEU A 202 -16.21 -5.45 28.22
CA LEU A 202 -15.63 -5.11 29.53
C LEU A 202 -16.66 -4.47 30.46
N ASP A 203 -17.53 -3.61 29.95
CA ASP A 203 -18.57 -2.97 30.75
C ASP A 203 -19.69 -3.96 31.17
N ASN A 204 -20.01 -4.94 30.32
CA ASN A 204 -20.92 -6.03 30.71
C ASN A 204 -20.35 -6.84 31.88
N ILE A 205 -19.04 -7.14 31.85
CA ILE A 205 -18.35 -7.81 32.96
C ILE A 205 -18.45 -6.98 34.24
N LYS A 206 -18.19 -5.66 34.18
CA LYS A 206 -18.31 -4.76 35.35
C LYS A 206 -19.74 -4.70 35.91
N ARG A 207 -20.75 -4.81 35.05
CA ARG A 207 -22.18 -4.81 35.43
C ARG A 207 -22.67 -6.16 35.96
N GLY A 208 -21.85 -7.21 35.93
CA GLY A 208 -22.22 -8.55 36.40
C GLY A 208 -23.09 -9.33 35.41
N ASN A 209 -23.22 -8.85 34.17
CA ASN A 209 -23.88 -9.56 33.08
C ASN A 209 -22.92 -10.63 32.57
N LYS A 210 -23.01 -11.85 33.12
CA LYS A 210 -22.29 -13.03 32.63
C LYS A 210 -23.19 -13.85 31.71
#